data_AF-Q17LY8-F1
#
_entry.id   AF-Q17LY8-F1
#
_cell.length_a   1.000
_cell.length_b   1.000
_cell.length_c   1.000
_cell.angle_alpha   90.00
_cell.angle_beta   90.00
_cell.angle_gamma   90.00
#
_symmetry.space_group_name_H-M   'P 1'
#
loop_
_entity.id
_entity.type
_entity.pdbx_description
1 polymer ?
#
loop_
_entity_poly.entity_id
_entity_poly.type
_entity_poly.pdbx_seq_one_letter_code
_entity_poly.pdbx_strand_id
1 'polypeptide(L)' 'MLAFAALLAVHAGLAGSIPSAPENITVTFLSPTAVRVSWQTSMDPHTMPVDKYDVTYKPTDAR' A
#
# COMPACT_ATOMS: atom_id res chain seq x y z
N MET A 1 -20.69 -16.20 -26.56
CA MET A 1 -19.56 -16.24 -25.60
C MET A 1 -18.82 -14.89 -25.50
N LEU A 2 -19.46 -13.74 -25.76
CA LEU A 2 -18.85 -12.41 -25.58
C LEU A 2 -19.34 -11.72 -24.30
N ALA A 3 -20.57 -12.01 -23.86
CA ALA A 3 -21.13 -11.46 -22.63
C ALA A 3 -20.35 -11.88 -21.37
N PHE A 4 -19.81 -13.11 -21.34
CA PHE A 4 -19.01 -13.60 -20.22
C PHE A 4 -17.64 -12.93 -20.13
N ALA A 5 -17.01 -12.61 -21.27
CA ALA A 5 -15.73 -11.90 -21.32
C ALA A 5 -15.89 -10.43 -20.90
N ALA A 6 -16.97 -9.77 -21.31
CA ALA A 6 -17.29 -8.42 -20.88
C ALA A 6 -17.61 -8.36 -19.37
N LEU A 7 -18.32 -9.36 -18.85
CA LEU A 7 -18.59 -9.48 -17.42
C LEU A 7 -17.28 -9.71 -16.64
N LEU A 8 -16.39 -10.60 -17.09
CA LEU A 8 -15.10 -10.84 -16.45
C LEU A 8 -14.19 -9.59 -16.47
N ALA A 9 -14.19 -8.84 -17.57
CA ALA A 9 -13.44 -7.59 -17.68
C ALA A 9 -13.98 -6.49 -16.75
N VAL A 10 -15.31 -6.42 -16.56
CA VAL A 10 -15.93 -5.55 -15.55
C VAL A 10 -15.55 -5.98 -14.14
N HIS A 11 -15.55 -7.28 -13.83
CA HIS A 11 -15.13 -7.78 -12.53
C HIS A 11 -13.63 -7.55 -12.25
N ALA A 12 -12.77 -7.65 -13.27
CA ALA A 12 -11.34 -7.37 -13.16
C ALA A 12 -11.02 -5.87 -13.08
N GLY A 13 -11.85 -5.00 -13.68
CA GLY A 13 -11.77 -3.54 -13.53
C GLY A 13 -12.40 -3.01 -12.23
N LEU A 14 -13.26 -3.82 -11.58
CA LEU A 14 -13.82 -3.56 -10.24
C LEU A 14 -12.96 -4.15 -9.12
N ALA A 15 -12.06 -5.08 -9.43
CA ALA A 15 -10.95 -5.43 -8.55
C ALA A 15 -9.98 -4.25 -8.57
N GLY A 16 -10.32 -3.23 -7.77
CA GLY A 16 -9.73 -1.92 -7.93
C GLY A 16 -8.20 -1.94 -7.86
N SER A 17 -7.63 -1.02 -8.65
CA SER A 17 -6.19 -0.79 -8.72
C SER A 17 -5.60 -0.69 -7.33
N ILE A 18 -4.69 -1.62 -6.99
CA ILE A 18 -3.95 -1.62 -5.72
C ILE A 18 -3.50 -0.18 -5.42
N PRO A 19 -3.77 0.36 -4.22
CA PRO A 19 -3.32 1.70 -3.86
C PRO A 19 -1.81 1.80 -4.07
N SER A 20 -1.36 2.94 -4.62
CA SER A 20 0.07 3.16 -4.81
C SER A 20 0.82 3.04 -3.48
N ALA A 21 2.01 2.43 -3.54
CA ALA A 21 2.88 2.34 -2.38
C ALA A 21 3.19 3.75 -1.83
N PRO A 22 3.31 3.92 -0.51
CA PRO A 22 3.64 5.22 0.06
C PRO A 22 5.06 5.67 -0.30
N GLU A 23 5.24 6.97 -0.41
CA GLU A 23 6.50 7.63 -0.80
C GLU A 23 7.20 8.26 0.40
N ASN A 24 8.47 8.64 0.23
CA ASN A 24 9.25 9.40 1.22
C ASN A 24 9.26 8.78 2.63
N ILE A 25 9.41 7.46 2.72
CA ILE A 25 9.47 6.75 4.01
C ILE A 25 10.72 7.22 4.77
N THR A 26 10.50 7.83 5.92
CA THR A 26 11.54 8.32 6.83
C THR A 26 11.39 7.65 8.18
N VAL A 27 12.51 7.18 8.73
CA VAL A 27 12.56 6.58 10.06
C VAL A 27 13.45 7.46 10.95
N THR A 28 12.93 7.87 12.10
CA THR A 28 13.65 8.67 13.08
C THR A 28 13.72 7.91 14.39
N PHE A 29 14.92 7.69 14.91
CA PHE A 29 15.13 7.08 16.21
C PHE A 29 14.85 8.12 17.30
N LEU A 30 13.86 7.86 18.15
CA LEU A 30 13.50 8.75 19.25
C LEU A 30 14.19 8.33 20.55
N SER A 31 14.32 7.03 20.78
CA SER A 31 14.98 6.43 21.93
C SER A 31 15.56 5.06 21.56
N PRO A 32 16.31 4.41 22.45
CA PRO A 32 16.82 3.05 22.21
C PRO A 32 15.72 2.00 21.93
N THR A 33 14.48 2.26 22.34
CA THR A 33 13.35 1.32 22.20
C THR A 33 12.19 1.85 21.36
N ALA A 34 12.25 3.11 20.91
CA ALA A 34 11.18 3.74 20.15
C ALA A 34 11.69 4.43 18.89
N VAL A 35 10.99 4.17 17.79
CA VAL A 35 11.23 4.78 16.48
C VAL A 35 9.95 5.43 15.97
N ARG A 36 10.10 6.54 15.27
CA ARG A 36 9.03 7.19 14.52
C ARG A 36 9.20 6.83 13.05
N VAL A 37 8.11 6.41 12.42
CA VAL A 37 8.06 6.16 10.98
C VAL A 37 7.06 7.13 10.39
N SER A 38 7.45 7.84 9.34
CA SER A 38 6.59 8.76 8.60
C SER A 38 6.71 8.49 7.11
N TRP A 39 5.62 8.64 6.38
CA TRP A 39 5.56 8.44 4.95
C TRP A 39 4.53 9.39 4.34
N GLN A 40 4.58 9.55 3.03
CA GLN A 40 3.64 10.33 2.25
C GLN A 40 2.72 9.40 1.46
N THR A 41 1.41 9.66 1.47
CA THR A 41 0.46 8.96 0.60
C THR A 41 0.75 9.31 -0.85
N SER A 42 0.99 8.30 -1.69
CA SER A 42 1.11 8.51 -3.12
C SER A 42 -0.28 8.82 -3.69
N MET A 43 -0.41 9.98 -4.34
CA MET A 43 -1.67 10.45 -4.92
C MET A 43 -1.68 10.15 -6.41
N ASP A 44 -1.63 8.86 -6.75
CA ASP A 44 -1.80 8.44 -8.14
C ASP A 44 -3.31 8.44 -8.48
N PRO A 45 -3.77 9.29 -9.42
CA PRO A 45 -5.18 9.43 -9.77
C PRO A 45 -5.78 8.19 -10.44
N HIS A 46 -4.97 7.22 -10.85
CA HIS A 46 -5.38 5.93 -11.42
C HIS A 46 -5.48 4.82 -10.37
N THR A 47 -5.13 5.11 -9.11
CA THR A 47 -5.22 4.15 -8.01
C THR A 47 -6.35 4.47 -7.05
N MET A 48 -6.78 3.45 -6.32
CA MET A 48 -7.78 3.61 -5.28
C MET A 48 -7.25 4.51 -4.14
N PRO A 49 -8.11 5.26 -3.45
CA PRO A 49 -7.73 5.96 -2.24
C PRO A 49 -7.20 4.98 -1.19
N VAL A 50 -6.21 5.41 -0.41
CA VAL A 50 -5.62 4.57 0.64
C VAL A 50 -6.43 4.69 1.93
N ASP A 51 -7.08 3.61 2.35
CA ASP A 51 -7.83 3.58 3.61
C ASP A 51 -6.96 3.28 4.83
N LYS A 52 -5.94 2.42 4.69
CA LYS A 52 -5.08 1.97 5.79
C LYS A 52 -3.69 1.57 5.30
N TYR A 53 -2.69 1.73 6.17
CA TYR A 53 -1.36 1.19 6.00
C TYR A 53 -1.09 0.08 7.03
N ASP A 54 -0.52 -1.03 6.58
CA ASP A 54 0.02 -2.06 7.46
C ASP A 54 1.53 -1.87 7.60
N VAL A 55 1.99 -1.67 8.83
CA VAL A 55 3.40 -1.46 9.15
C VAL A 55 3.99 -2.77 9.68
N THR A 56 4.90 -3.36 8.91
CA THR A 56 5.62 -4.58 9.32
C THR A 56 7.05 -4.23 9.66
N TYR A 57 7.53 -4.67 10.84
CA TYR A 57 8.94 -4.56 11.22
C TYR A 57 9.57 -5.95 11.26
N LYS A 58 10.82 -6.05 10.80
CA LYS A 58 11.65 -7.24 10.94
C LYS A 58 12.89 -6.88 11.74
N PRO A 59 13.10 -7.44 12.94
CA PRO A 59 14.35 -7.27 13.68
C PRO A 59 15.53 -7.81 12.86
N THR A 60 16.60 -7.04 12.76
CA THR A 60 17.84 -7.47 12.06
C THR A 60 18.51 -8.67 12.74
N ASP A 61 18.23 -8.89 14.04
CA ASP A 61 18.87 -9.92 14.88
C ASP A 61 18.07 -11.24 14.99
N ALA A 62 17.00 -11.42 14.20
CA ALA A 62 16.21 -12.65 14.23
C ALA A 62 16.95 -13.80 13.51
N ARG A 63 17.79 -14.52 14.26
CA ARG A 63 18.37 -15.82 13.88
C ARG A 63 17.40 -16.96 14.11
#